data_AF-A0A7K1WZL2-F1
#
_entry.id   AF-A0A7K1WZL2-F1
#
_cell.length_a   1.000
_cell.length_b   1.000
_cell.length_c   1.000
_cell.angle_alpha   90.00
_cell.angle_beta   90.00
_cell.angle_gamma   90.00
#
_symmetry.space_group_name_H-M   'P 1'
#
loop_
_entity.id
_entity.type
_entity.pdbx_description
1 polymer ?
#
loop_
_entity_poly.entity_id
_entity_poly.type
_entity_poly.pdbx_seq_one_letter_code
_entity_poly.pdbx_strand_id
1 'polypeptide(L)'
;MKYYLVFIFFTIFNCFSQEVSEINKVLEIPNTLEHQQEIRIYKDSFTSKTEILRLFKDQTNEWIAQKFWFFKNIKSVTKIDEIRFPKESIGKLKPKDPELIWLNLLITNVEFLPNMEAIRYKFGKPKIDLDRGEQVISRIKKQVLDGVEYKVYVRNGKTKNSFYFDNPKTYLKYYPTVDELISYNELLSVLEKEFNF
;
A
#
# COMPACT_ATOMS: atom_id res chain seq x y z
N MET A 1 -44.27 12.91 -18.70
CA MET A 1 -42.92 12.49 -19.11
C MET A 1 -42.38 11.54 -18.07
N LYS A 2 -42.14 10.28 -18.43
CA LYS A 2 -41.58 9.26 -17.52
C LYS A 2 -40.05 9.39 -17.58
N TYR A 3 -39.43 9.84 -16.50
CA TYR A 3 -37.98 9.83 -16.38
C TYR A 3 -37.52 8.40 -16.10
N TYR A 4 -36.86 7.76 -17.08
CA TYR A 4 -36.13 6.53 -16.85
C TYR A 4 -34.81 6.90 -16.18
N LEU A 5 -34.71 6.63 -14.88
CA LEU A 5 -33.48 6.73 -14.11
C LEU A 5 -32.60 5.54 -14.51
N VAL A 6 -31.71 5.76 -15.48
CA VAL A 6 -30.71 4.76 -15.88
C VAL A 6 -29.62 4.76 -14.80
N PHE A 7 -29.73 3.82 -13.87
CA PHE A 7 -28.64 3.46 -12.95
C PHE A 7 -27.54 2.77 -13.76
N ILE A 8 -26.53 3.52 -14.20
CA ILE A 8 -25.36 2.96 -14.89
C ILE A 8 -24.40 2.39 -13.83
N PHE A 9 -24.34 1.05 -13.81
CA PHE A 9 -23.26 0.16 -13.38
C PHE A 9 -22.06 0.79 -12.63
N PHE A 10 -22.01 0.60 -11.30
CA PHE A 10 -20.84 0.90 -10.45
C PHE A 10 -20.07 -0.38 -10.04
N THR A 11 -19.97 -1.38 -10.93
CA THR A 11 -19.36 -2.68 -10.60
C THR A 11 -18.16 -2.97 -11.48
N ILE A 12 -17.05 -2.25 -11.29
CA ILE A 12 -15.74 -2.71 -11.80
C ILE A 12 -14.58 -2.50 -10.79
N PHE A 13 -14.76 -1.83 -9.65
CA PHE A 13 -13.65 -1.57 -8.71
C PHE A 13 -13.45 -2.62 -7.58
N ASN A 14 -14.22 -3.71 -7.55
CA ASN A 14 -14.28 -4.58 -6.36
C ASN A 14 -13.35 -5.81 -6.37
N CYS A 15 -12.63 -6.13 -7.46
CA CYS A 15 -11.86 -7.38 -7.50
C CYS A 15 -10.71 -7.39 -6.48
N PHE A 16 -10.01 -6.26 -6.30
CA PHE A 16 -8.87 -6.15 -5.38
C PHE A 16 -9.25 -6.02 -3.91
N SER A 17 -10.46 -5.53 -3.63
CA SER A 17 -10.99 -5.38 -2.26
C SER A 17 -11.41 -6.72 -1.65
N GLN A 18 -11.70 -7.74 -2.47
CA GLN A 18 -12.16 -9.04 -1.99
C GLN A 18 -11.07 -9.77 -1.21
N GLU A 19 -9.85 -9.86 -1.74
CA GLU A 19 -8.73 -10.52 -1.07
C GLU A 19 -8.38 -9.84 0.27
N VAL A 20 -8.30 -8.51 0.31
CA VAL A 20 -8.06 -7.77 1.55
C VAL A 20 -9.17 -8.03 2.57
N SER A 21 -10.43 -8.10 2.12
CA SER A 21 -11.55 -8.42 3.00
C SER A 21 -11.49 -9.84 3.56
N GLU A 22 -11.02 -10.82 2.79
CA GLU A 22 -10.82 -12.18 3.29
C GLU A 22 -9.73 -12.22 4.36
N ILE A 23 -8.59 -11.56 4.10
CA ILE A 23 -7.49 -11.45 5.05
C ILE A 23 -7.96 -10.80 6.35
N ASN A 24 -8.65 -9.65 6.24
CA ASN A 24 -9.15 -8.91 7.39
C ASN A 24 -10.13 -9.72 8.23
N LYS A 25 -11.01 -10.50 7.58
CA LYS A 25 -11.94 -11.40 8.27
C LYS A 25 -11.20 -12.45 9.10
N VAL A 26 -10.14 -13.06 8.56
CA VAL A 26 -9.33 -14.05 9.29
C VAL A 26 -8.51 -13.40 10.41
N LEU A 27 -8.08 -12.15 10.21
CA LEU A 27 -7.40 -11.36 11.23
C LEU A 27 -8.33 -10.75 12.28
N GLU A 28 -9.65 -10.92 12.13
CA GLU A 28 -10.67 -10.29 12.98
C GLU A 28 -10.52 -8.76 13.08
N ILE A 29 -10.02 -8.13 12.00
CA ILE A 29 -9.94 -6.68 11.88
C ILE A 29 -11.01 -6.17 10.90
N PRO A 30 -11.54 -4.95 11.10
CA PRO A 30 -12.50 -4.36 10.17
C PRO A 30 -11.88 -4.11 8.79
N ASN A 31 -12.72 -3.99 7.76
CA ASN A 31 -12.26 -3.55 6.44
C ASN A 31 -11.95 -2.05 6.36
N THR A 32 -12.36 -1.28 7.35
CA THR A 32 -12.14 0.16 7.44
C THR A 32 -11.06 0.48 8.48
N LEU A 33 -10.43 1.64 8.34
CA LEU A 33 -9.48 2.16 9.33
C LEU A 33 -10.26 2.75 10.52
N GLU A 34 -10.14 2.10 11.67
CA GLU A 34 -10.85 2.42 12.92
C GLU A 34 -10.22 3.60 13.63
N HIS A 35 -8.90 3.69 13.61
CA HIS A 35 -8.17 4.68 14.41
C HIS A 35 -7.93 5.97 13.63
N GLN A 36 -7.81 7.10 14.33
CA GLN A 36 -7.54 8.40 13.70
C GLN A 36 -6.16 8.44 13.06
N GLN A 37 -5.19 7.72 13.61
CA GLN A 37 -3.87 7.53 13.02
C GLN A 37 -3.67 6.04 12.82
N GLU A 38 -3.70 5.60 11.56
CA GLU A 38 -3.59 4.20 11.20
C GLU A 38 -3.00 4.07 9.80
N ILE A 39 -2.06 3.15 9.65
CA ILE A 39 -1.61 2.66 8.35
C ILE A 39 -1.66 1.13 8.34
N ARG A 40 -2.17 0.57 7.24
CA ARG A 40 -2.16 -0.87 6.96
C ARG A 40 -1.54 -1.10 5.61
N ILE A 41 -0.61 -2.05 5.56
CA ILE A 41 0.17 -2.36 4.37
C ILE A 41 0.12 -3.86 4.17
N TYR A 42 -0.41 -4.27 3.03
CA TYR A 42 -0.48 -5.66 2.59
C TYR A 42 0.57 -5.82 1.50
N LYS A 43 1.67 -6.48 1.83
CA LYS A 43 2.74 -6.85 0.92
C LYS A 43 2.45 -8.25 0.43
N ASP A 44 2.03 -8.32 -0.82
CA ASP A 44 1.74 -9.56 -1.48
C ASP A 44 2.87 -9.91 -2.43
N SER A 45 3.28 -11.16 -2.43
CA SER A 45 4.31 -11.64 -3.34
C SER A 45 3.74 -12.82 -4.11
N PHE A 46 4.37 -13.22 -5.21
CA PHE A 46 4.00 -14.47 -5.89
C PHE A 46 4.04 -15.71 -4.98
N THR A 47 4.64 -15.61 -3.79
CA THR A 47 4.56 -16.69 -2.80
C THR A 47 3.13 -16.82 -2.26
N SER A 48 2.78 -17.99 -1.75
CA SER A 48 1.46 -18.26 -1.13
C SER A 48 1.24 -17.50 0.19
N LYS A 49 2.02 -16.44 0.47
CA LYS A 49 2.03 -15.68 1.72
C LYS A 49 1.91 -14.18 1.45
N THR A 50 1.00 -13.54 2.17
CA THR A 50 0.88 -12.08 2.26
C THR A 50 1.40 -11.62 3.61
N GLU A 51 2.29 -10.63 3.63
CA GLU A 51 2.72 -9.97 4.86
C GLU A 51 1.87 -8.74 5.10
N ILE A 52 1.38 -8.57 6.33
CA ILE A 52 0.59 -7.40 6.71
C ILE A 52 1.34 -6.68 7.80
N LEU A 53 1.51 -5.37 7.64
CA LEU A 53 1.94 -4.48 8.71
C LEU A 53 0.81 -3.51 9.02
N ARG A 54 0.49 -3.36 10.30
CA ARG A 54 -0.48 -2.41 10.80
C ARG A 54 0.19 -1.58 11.89
N LEU A 55 0.17 -0.25 11.75
CA LEU A 55 0.63 0.68 12.78
C LEU A 55 -0.50 1.65 13.07
N PHE A 56 -0.86 1.81 14.34
CA PHE A 56 -1.96 2.67 14.75
C PHE A 56 -1.78 3.22 16.15
N LYS A 57 -2.50 4.31 16.42
CA LYS A 57 -2.68 4.86 17.76
C LYS A 57 -4.02 4.39 18.31
N ASP A 58 -3.99 3.69 19.44
CA ASP A 58 -5.19 3.11 20.03
C ASP A 58 -6.03 4.15 20.81
N GLN A 59 -7.06 3.69 21.52
CA GLN A 59 -7.95 4.56 22.29
C GLN A 59 -7.29 5.13 23.55
N THR A 60 -6.22 4.52 24.06
CA THR A 60 -5.46 5.00 25.21
C THR A 60 -4.34 5.98 24.80
N ASN A 61 -4.25 6.30 23.50
CA ASN A 61 -3.24 7.16 22.90
C ASN A 61 -1.85 6.49 22.86
N GLU A 62 -1.79 5.15 22.95
CA GLU A 62 -0.57 4.36 22.80
C GLU A 62 -0.40 3.91 21.35
N TRP A 63 0.85 3.82 20.90
CA TRP A 63 1.18 3.31 19.57
C TRP A 63 1.34 1.80 19.59
N ILE A 64 0.70 1.13 18.64
CA ILE A 64 0.74 -0.32 18.46
C ILE A 64 1.12 -0.61 17.02
N ALA A 65 2.16 -1.43 16.83
CA ALA A 65 2.51 -2.02 15.54
C ALA A 65 2.28 -3.52 15.59
N GLN A 66 1.60 -4.07 14.59
CA GLN A 66 1.31 -5.49 14.44
C GLN A 66 1.81 -5.95 13.08
N LYS A 67 2.56 -7.06 13.05
CA LYS A 67 2.97 -7.73 11.81
C LYS A 67 2.35 -9.12 11.73
N PHE A 68 1.75 -9.42 10.59
CA PHE A 68 1.04 -10.67 10.32
C PHE A 68 1.57 -11.37 9.08
N TRP A 69 1.43 -12.70 9.05
CA TRP A 69 1.53 -13.49 7.85
C TRP A 69 0.24 -14.23 7.58
N PHE A 70 -0.31 -14.03 6.38
CA PHE A 70 -1.48 -14.73 5.88
C PHE A 70 -1.07 -15.74 4.82
N PHE A 71 -1.44 -17.01 4.99
CA PHE A 71 -1.21 -18.06 4.01
C PHE A 71 -2.45 -18.26 3.13
N LYS A 72 -2.32 -17.99 1.83
CA LYS A 72 -3.42 -17.98 0.86
C LYS A 72 -4.06 -19.36 0.64
N ASN A 73 -3.23 -20.40 0.65
CA ASN A 73 -3.65 -21.78 0.36
C ASN A 73 -4.52 -22.38 1.47
N ILE A 74 -4.19 -22.11 2.73
CA ILE A 74 -4.90 -22.63 3.91
C ILE A 74 -5.78 -21.57 4.59
N LYS A 75 -5.82 -20.36 4.03
CA LYS A 75 -6.54 -19.18 4.54
C LYS A 75 -6.36 -18.98 6.05
N SER A 76 -5.12 -19.08 6.51
CA SER A 76 -4.78 -19.02 7.95
C SER A 76 -3.69 -18.00 8.26
N VAL A 77 -3.59 -17.63 9.53
CA VAL A 77 -2.63 -16.68 10.08
C VAL A 77 -1.76 -17.41 11.10
N THR A 78 -0.46 -17.17 11.08
CA THR A 78 0.49 -17.94 11.91
C THR A 78 1.32 -17.12 12.88
N LYS A 79 1.51 -15.82 12.66
CA LYS A 79 2.37 -15.03 13.53
C LYS A 79 1.84 -13.61 13.66
N ILE A 80 1.55 -13.20 14.89
CA ILE A 80 1.33 -11.81 15.27
C ILE A 80 2.58 -11.39 16.03
N ASP A 81 3.50 -10.69 15.36
CA ASP A 81 4.52 -9.93 16.09
C ASP A 81 3.88 -8.58 16.45
N GLU A 82 3.45 -8.43 17.71
CA GLU A 82 2.94 -7.16 18.24
C GLU A 82 4.04 -6.40 18.98
N ILE A 83 4.17 -5.12 18.67
CA ILE A 83 5.08 -4.18 19.33
C ILE A 83 4.21 -3.06 19.89
N ARG A 84 4.15 -2.96 21.22
CA ARG A 84 3.58 -1.80 21.92
C ARG A 84 4.69 -0.81 22.24
N PHE A 85 4.42 0.47 22.05
CA PHE A 85 5.36 1.54 22.34
C PHE A 85 4.96 2.29 23.62
N PRO A 86 5.94 2.76 24.42
CA PRO A 86 7.38 2.68 24.19
C PRO A 86 7.92 1.26 24.46
N LYS A 87 8.74 0.75 23.54
CA LYS A 87 9.43 -0.53 23.73
C LYS A 87 10.46 -0.37 24.85
N GLU A 88 10.45 -1.24 25.86
CA GLU A 88 11.49 -1.22 26.89
C GLU A 88 12.89 -1.27 26.25
N SER A 89 13.83 -0.48 26.78
CA SER A 89 15.19 -0.43 26.27
C SER A 89 15.88 -1.77 26.50
N ILE A 90 16.11 -2.53 25.42
CA ILE A 90 16.92 -3.75 25.49
C ILE A 90 18.40 -3.33 25.47
N GLY A 91 19.01 -3.24 26.65
CA GLY A 91 20.42 -2.85 26.81
C GLY A 91 20.69 -1.38 26.47
N LYS A 92 21.70 -1.11 25.63
CA LYS A 92 22.09 0.27 25.22
C LYS A 92 21.25 0.86 24.08
N LEU A 93 20.28 0.11 23.55
CA LEU A 93 19.44 0.57 22.44
C LEU A 93 18.41 1.57 22.95
N LYS A 94 18.43 2.79 22.40
CA LYS A 94 17.39 3.78 22.67
C LYS A 94 16.04 3.22 22.22
N PRO A 95 14.97 3.39 23.02
CA PRO A 95 13.62 3.02 22.60
C PRO A 95 13.28 3.78 21.31
N LYS A 96 12.64 3.08 20.37
CA LYS A 96 12.15 3.70 19.13
C LYS A 96 11.01 4.66 19.48
N ASP A 97 11.07 5.87 18.96
CA ASP A 97 10.02 6.87 19.11
C ASP A 97 8.92 6.64 18.05
N PRO A 98 7.72 6.17 18.45
CA PRO A 98 6.67 5.88 17.50
C PRO A 98 6.09 7.12 16.82
N GLU A 99 6.12 8.29 17.48
CA GLU A 99 5.67 9.54 16.87
C GLU A 99 6.63 9.94 15.74
N LEU A 100 7.95 9.82 15.98
CA LEU A 100 8.93 10.04 14.93
C LEU A 100 8.78 9.06 13.77
N ILE A 101 8.47 7.78 14.04
CA ILE A 101 8.19 6.80 12.98
C ILE A 101 6.97 7.23 12.17
N TRP A 102 5.88 7.63 12.83
CA TRP A 102 4.68 8.12 12.17
C TRP A 102 4.97 9.34 11.29
N LEU A 103 5.67 10.34 11.82
CA LEU A 103 6.07 11.52 11.06
C LEU A 103 6.94 11.16 9.85
N ASN A 104 7.88 10.22 10.01
CA ASN A 104 8.70 9.72 8.92
C ASN A 104 7.88 9.01 7.83
N LEU A 105 6.74 8.39 8.16
CA LEU A 105 5.81 7.86 7.16
C LEU A 105 5.08 9.01 6.44
N LEU A 106 4.62 10.03 7.17
CA LEU A 106 3.88 11.15 6.58
C LEU A 106 4.70 11.96 5.58
N ILE A 107 5.99 12.22 5.86
CA ILE A 107 6.86 12.99 4.94
C ILE A 107 7.08 12.31 3.58
N THR A 108 6.74 11.01 3.45
CA THR A 108 6.78 10.27 2.17
C THR A 108 5.55 10.57 1.28
N ASN A 109 4.69 11.49 1.69
CA ASN A 109 3.44 11.86 1.02
C ASN A 109 2.45 10.69 0.92
N VAL A 110 2.52 9.71 1.83
CA VAL A 110 1.63 8.53 1.89
C VAL A 110 0.15 8.90 1.83
N GLU A 111 -0.23 10.05 2.39
CA GLU A 111 -1.60 10.58 2.40
C GLU A 111 -2.11 11.02 1.02
N PHE A 112 -1.22 11.22 0.05
CA PHE A 112 -1.53 11.80 -1.26
C PHE A 112 -1.09 10.92 -2.43
N LEU A 113 -0.38 9.82 -2.17
CA LEU A 113 0.08 8.91 -3.21
C LEU A 113 -1.10 8.37 -4.03
N PRO A 114 -1.08 8.51 -5.36
CA PRO A 114 -2.14 7.98 -6.21
C PRO A 114 -1.96 6.47 -6.40
N ASN A 115 -2.99 5.81 -6.92
CA ASN A 115 -2.81 4.45 -7.46
C ASN A 115 -1.78 4.47 -8.60
N MET A 116 -0.97 3.42 -8.68
CA MET A 116 0.07 3.32 -9.69
C MET A 116 -0.48 3.42 -11.13
N GLU A 117 -1.71 2.94 -11.38
CA GLU A 117 -2.37 3.08 -12.68
C GLU A 117 -2.52 4.55 -13.11
N ALA A 118 -2.84 5.44 -12.17
CA ALA A 118 -3.02 6.87 -12.44
C ALA A 118 -1.71 7.55 -12.87
N ILE A 119 -0.55 6.98 -12.57
CA ILE A 119 0.77 7.51 -12.96
C ILE A 119 1.38 6.73 -14.13
N ARG A 120 0.73 5.70 -14.67
CA ARG A 120 1.27 4.89 -15.78
C ARG A 120 1.53 5.69 -17.06
N TYR A 121 0.91 6.85 -17.22
CA TYR A 121 1.21 7.75 -18.34
C TYR A 121 2.60 8.37 -18.24
N LYS A 122 3.19 8.46 -17.04
CA LYS A 122 4.56 8.94 -16.81
C LYS A 122 5.62 7.89 -17.17
N PHE A 123 5.20 6.65 -17.45
CA PHE A 123 6.11 5.54 -17.72
C PHE A 123 6.46 5.53 -19.21
N GLY A 124 7.76 5.55 -19.49
CA GLY A 124 8.30 5.49 -20.85
C GLY A 124 8.12 6.80 -21.63
N LYS A 125 8.94 6.95 -22.68
CA LYS A 125 8.86 8.11 -23.58
C LYS A 125 7.70 7.90 -24.58
N PRO A 126 6.87 8.93 -24.83
CA PRO A 126 5.90 8.86 -25.91
C PRO A 126 6.64 8.85 -27.25
N LYS A 127 6.10 8.09 -28.21
CA LYS A 127 6.50 8.08 -29.60
C LYS A 127 5.25 8.07 -30.48
N ILE A 128 5.37 8.58 -31.70
CA ILE A 128 4.36 8.38 -32.73
C ILE A 128 4.60 7.00 -33.36
N ASP A 129 3.54 6.21 -33.47
CA ASP A 129 3.54 4.89 -34.06
C ASP A 129 2.41 4.78 -35.08
N LEU A 130 2.42 3.72 -35.91
CA LEU A 130 1.33 3.41 -36.83
C LEU A 130 0.58 2.19 -36.30
N ASP A 131 -0.67 2.38 -35.88
CA ASP A 131 -1.57 1.29 -35.51
C ASP A 131 -2.73 1.24 -36.50
N ARG A 132 -2.89 0.09 -37.18
CA ARG A 132 -3.89 -0.14 -38.23
C ARG A 132 -3.95 0.95 -39.33
N GLY A 133 -2.81 1.58 -39.63
CA GLY A 133 -2.69 2.63 -40.65
C GLY A 133 -2.95 4.05 -40.15
N GLU A 134 -3.31 4.24 -38.88
CA GLU A 134 -3.48 5.54 -38.25
C GLU A 134 -2.28 5.90 -37.37
N GLN A 135 -1.91 7.18 -37.36
CA GLN A 135 -0.88 7.68 -36.44
C GLN A 135 -1.43 7.72 -35.02
N VAL A 136 -0.80 6.98 -34.12
CA VAL A 136 -1.17 6.91 -32.71
C VAL A 136 -0.01 7.28 -31.81
N ILE A 137 -0.32 7.81 -30.61
CA ILE A 137 0.69 7.97 -29.56
C ILE A 137 0.87 6.61 -28.88
N SER A 138 2.05 6.04 -29.02
CA SER A 138 2.47 4.83 -28.31
C SER A 138 3.48 5.16 -27.22
N ARG A 139 3.54 4.33 -26.18
CA ARG A 139 4.56 4.42 -25.12
C ARG A 139 5.19 3.05 -24.95
N ILE A 140 6.50 2.97 -25.15
CA ILE A 140 7.25 1.75 -24.85
C ILE A 140 7.39 1.69 -23.32
N LYS A 141 6.62 0.79 -22.71
CA LYS A 141 6.63 0.56 -21.27
C LYS A 141 7.24 -0.81 -21.00
N LYS A 142 8.18 -0.88 -20.06
CA LYS A 142 8.60 -2.15 -19.49
C LYS A 142 7.48 -2.71 -18.62
N GLN A 143 7.15 -3.98 -18.81
CA GLN A 143 6.22 -4.72 -17.96
C GLN A 143 7.01 -5.67 -17.08
N VAL A 144 6.71 -5.66 -15.79
CA VAL A 144 7.28 -6.60 -14.81
C VAL A 144 6.16 -7.57 -14.46
N LEU A 145 6.35 -8.85 -14.80
CA LEU A 145 5.33 -9.89 -14.60
C LEU A 145 5.47 -10.54 -13.22
N ASP A 146 6.70 -10.76 -12.76
CA ASP A 146 6.98 -11.37 -11.47
C ASP A 146 7.44 -10.32 -10.45
N GLY A 147 6.82 -10.33 -9.28
CA GLY A 147 7.43 -9.70 -8.10
C GLY A 147 6.48 -9.43 -6.94
N VAL A 148 6.52 -8.21 -6.42
CA VAL A 148 5.88 -7.86 -5.13
C VAL A 148 4.91 -6.72 -5.34
N GLU A 149 3.69 -6.94 -4.88
CA GLU A 149 2.59 -6.01 -4.90
C GLU A 149 2.32 -5.48 -3.50
N TYR A 150 1.82 -4.25 -3.43
CA TYR A 150 1.54 -3.61 -2.17
C TYR A 150 0.20 -2.89 -2.23
N LYS A 151 -0.65 -3.15 -1.24
CA LYS A 151 -1.87 -2.37 -0.98
C LYS A 151 -1.66 -1.59 0.30
N VAL A 152 -1.79 -0.27 0.23
CA VAL A 152 -1.61 0.62 1.38
C VAL A 152 -2.93 1.33 1.67
N TYR A 153 -3.30 1.36 2.95
CA TYR A 153 -4.41 2.12 3.48
C TYR A 153 -3.89 3.01 4.59
N VAL A 154 -4.15 4.30 4.53
CA VAL A 154 -3.68 5.25 5.55
C VAL A 154 -4.80 6.20 5.97
N ARG A 155 -4.82 6.52 7.26
CA ARG A 155 -5.67 7.53 7.87
C ARG A 155 -4.86 8.36 8.83
N ASN A 156 -5.04 9.67 8.73
CA ASN A 156 -4.44 10.67 9.60
C ASN A 156 -5.48 11.76 9.88
N GLY A 157 -6.18 11.62 11.00
CA GLY A 157 -7.37 12.40 11.34
C GLY A 157 -8.46 12.25 10.27
N LYS A 158 -8.73 13.36 9.58
CA LYS A 158 -9.75 13.46 8.51
C LYS A 158 -9.23 12.98 7.15
N THR A 159 -7.91 12.99 6.94
CA THR A 159 -7.31 12.54 5.69
C THR A 159 -7.32 11.03 5.63
N LYS A 160 -7.79 10.47 4.51
CA LYS A 160 -7.77 9.03 4.22
C LYS A 160 -7.28 8.83 2.80
N ASN A 161 -6.42 7.84 2.61
CA ASN A 161 -5.96 7.45 1.29
C ASN A 161 -5.80 5.94 1.20
N SER A 162 -5.96 5.40 -0.01
CA SER A 162 -5.66 4.02 -0.32
C SER A 162 -5.13 3.91 -1.73
N PHE A 163 -4.02 3.21 -1.89
CA PHE A 163 -3.34 3.09 -3.17
C PHE A 163 -2.63 1.75 -3.29
N TYR A 164 -2.35 1.40 -4.55
CA TYR A 164 -1.73 0.14 -4.93
C TYR A 164 -0.54 0.38 -5.84
N PHE A 165 0.56 -0.35 -5.58
CA PHE A 165 1.74 -0.39 -6.44
C PHE A 165 2.21 -1.84 -6.63
N ASP A 166 2.45 -2.21 -7.88
CA ASP A 166 3.18 -3.41 -8.26
C ASP A 166 4.64 -3.07 -8.54
N ASN A 167 5.58 -3.84 -7.98
CA ASN A 167 7.00 -3.77 -8.30
C ASN A 167 7.65 -2.37 -8.22
N PRO A 168 7.34 -1.54 -7.21
CA PRO A 168 7.78 -0.13 -7.15
C PRO A 168 9.31 0.03 -7.17
N LYS A 169 10.05 -0.87 -6.50
CA LYS A 169 11.53 -0.89 -6.52
C LYS A 169 12.10 -1.11 -7.92
N THR A 170 11.47 -1.99 -8.70
CA THR A 170 11.91 -2.30 -10.07
C THR A 170 11.55 -1.16 -11.02
N TYR A 171 10.35 -0.60 -10.91
CA TYR A 171 9.94 0.51 -11.77
C TYR A 171 10.73 1.79 -11.50
N LEU A 172 11.14 2.06 -10.26
CA LEU A 172 12.01 3.21 -9.97
C LEU A 172 13.36 3.13 -10.71
N LYS A 173 13.94 1.93 -10.87
CA LYS A 173 15.18 1.74 -11.66
C LYS A 173 14.98 2.11 -13.13
N TYR A 174 13.78 1.90 -13.67
CA TYR A 174 13.47 2.21 -15.07
C TYR A 174 12.98 3.64 -15.29
N TYR A 175 12.32 4.22 -14.29
CA TYR A 175 11.71 5.55 -14.36
C TYR A 175 12.11 6.37 -13.12
N PRO A 176 13.41 6.70 -12.96
CA PRO A 176 13.95 7.30 -11.74
C PRO A 176 13.48 8.73 -11.47
N THR A 177 12.83 9.38 -12.45
CA THR A 177 12.34 10.76 -12.35
C THR A 177 10.83 10.84 -12.10
N VAL A 178 10.18 9.73 -11.79
CA VAL A 178 8.75 9.71 -11.47
C VAL A 178 8.59 9.90 -9.96
N ASP A 179 8.13 11.08 -9.56
CA ASP A 179 8.06 11.51 -8.15
C ASP A 179 7.28 10.54 -7.26
N GLU A 180 6.19 9.95 -7.78
CA GLU A 180 5.39 8.99 -7.02
C GLU A 180 6.12 7.66 -6.81
N LEU A 181 6.97 7.24 -7.75
CA LEU A 181 7.84 6.07 -7.56
C LEU A 181 8.93 6.36 -6.54
N ILE A 182 9.49 7.57 -6.53
CA ILE A 182 10.48 8.00 -5.53
C ILE A 182 9.83 7.97 -4.14
N SER A 183 8.73 8.70 -3.97
CA SER A 183 7.98 8.80 -2.71
C SER A 183 7.53 7.43 -2.18
N TYR A 184 7.04 6.55 -3.05
CA TYR A 184 6.66 5.20 -2.66
C TYR A 184 7.88 4.38 -2.18
N ASN A 185 9.03 4.51 -2.83
CA ASN A 185 10.23 3.78 -2.41
C ASN A 185 10.80 4.33 -1.10
N GLU A 186 10.68 5.62 -0.83
CA GLU A 186 11.00 6.22 0.47
C GLU A 186 10.10 5.64 1.57
N LEU A 187 8.80 5.49 1.32
CA LEU A 187 7.88 4.76 2.22
C LEU A 187 8.42 3.35 2.51
N LEU A 188 8.77 2.58 1.48
CA LEU A 188 9.35 1.24 1.67
C LEU A 188 10.66 1.28 2.48
N SER A 189 11.50 2.29 2.31
CA SER A 189 12.73 2.45 3.09
C SER A 189 12.43 2.71 4.57
N VAL A 190 11.41 3.49 4.90
CA VAL A 190 10.97 3.69 6.29
C VAL A 190 10.47 2.37 6.88
N LEU A 191 9.65 1.62 6.14
CA LEU A 191 9.10 0.35 6.62
C LEU A 191 10.18 -0.72 6.86
N GLU A 192 11.13 -0.84 5.94
CA GLU A 192 12.27 -1.74 6.07
C GLU A 192 13.11 -1.37 7.30
N LYS A 193 13.49 -0.08 7.43
CA LYS A 193 14.31 0.41 8.53
C LYS A 193 13.61 0.23 9.89
N GLU A 194 12.32 0.52 9.95
CA GLU A 194 11.61 0.58 11.23
C GLU A 194 11.03 -0.76 11.68
N PHE A 195 10.64 -1.62 10.72
CA PHE A 195 9.91 -2.85 11.01
C PHE A 195 10.49 -4.11 10.35
N ASN A 196 11.59 -3.97 9.58
CA ASN A 196 12.16 -5.07 8.80
C ASN A 196 11.07 -5.73 7.92
N PHE A 197 10.29 -4.87 7.25
CA PHE A 197 9.09 -5.21 6.48
C PHE A 197 9.33 -5.17 4.97
#